data_AF-A0A9D8HYG0-F1
#
_entry.id   AF-A0A9D8HYG0-F1
#
_cell.length_a   1.000
_cell.length_b   1.000
_cell.length_c   1.000
_cell.angle_alpha   90.00
_cell.angle_beta   90.00
_cell.angle_gamma   90.00
#
_symmetry.space_group_name_H-M   'P 1'
#
loop_
_entity.id
_entity.type
_entity.pdbx_description
1 polymer ?
#
loop_
_entity_poly.entity_id
_entity_poly.type
_entity_poly.pdbx_seq_one_letter_code
_entity_poly.pdbx_strand_id
1 'polypeptide(L)'
;MIWFVQEWRDRLGDRWVAACAAPLLAALAWFTLSTISRAASDVDSANAEGIRTLVVEAHDEWSGDPVRVPPAPRAARVTDTLAVRNRNPLNIKYGGATKKYVTQGIASISRFLPTDGGRFLTFESAAAGFRAAVDLLTSPVYASLDLDRAMKRWSNNGYGAEIVRKTAIDPTTSVKSLEQKRLEELIQAMAKAEGYRASGMSDEIVKAVADAAATGKIATAQR
;
A
#
# COMPACT_ATOMS: atom_id res chain seq x y z
N MET A 1 -15.22 -11.62 -4.56
CA MET A 1 -16.39 -10.89 -5.07
C MET A 1 -16.49 -10.90 -6.61
N ILE A 2 -15.89 -11.90 -7.28
CA ILE A 2 -16.04 -12.14 -8.73
C ILE A 2 -16.86 -13.43 -8.96
N TRP A 3 -16.88 -14.34 -8.00
CA TRP A 3 -17.66 -15.59 -8.05
C TRP A 3 -19.19 -15.40 -8.06
N PHE A 4 -19.71 -14.28 -7.54
CA PHE A 4 -21.17 -14.07 -7.46
C PHE A 4 -21.78 -13.52 -8.77
N VAL A 5 -20.96 -13.01 -9.69
CA VAL A 5 -21.42 -12.40 -10.95
C VAL A 5 -21.56 -13.45 -12.06
N GLN A 6 -20.79 -14.54 -12.01
CA GLN A 6 -20.89 -15.63 -12.99
C GLN A 6 -22.19 -16.42 -12.82
N GLU A 7 -22.60 -16.70 -11.58
CA GLU A 7 -23.77 -17.55 -11.29
C GLU A 7 -25.13 -16.85 -11.54
N TRP A 8 -25.13 -15.51 -11.57
CA TRP A 8 -26.31 -14.74 -11.96
C TRP A 8 -26.51 -14.64 -13.49
N ARG A 9 -25.43 -14.73 -14.27
CA ARG A 9 -25.47 -14.66 -15.73
C ARG A 9 -26.06 -15.94 -16.34
N ASP A 10 -25.73 -17.10 -15.75
CA ASP A 10 -26.14 -18.40 -16.31
C ASP A 10 -27.61 -18.74 -16.00
N ARG A 11 -28.26 -18.01 -15.06
CA ARG A 11 -29.68 -18.22 -14.69
C ARG A 11 -30.69 -17.38 -15.48
N LEU A 12 -30.28 -16.32 -16.18
CA LEU A 12 -31.24 -15.36 -16.75
C LEU A 12 -31.37 -15.35 -18.28
N GLY A 13 -30.49 -16.05 -19.00
CA GLY A 13 -30.57 -16.21 -20.46
C GLY A 13 -30.38 -14.90 -21.24
N ASP A 14 -29.78 -15.00 -22.43
CA ASP A 14 -29.31 -13.88 -23.25
C ASP A 14 -30.40 -12.96 -23.85
N ARG A 15 -31.66 -13.06 -23.40
CA ARG A 15 -32.79 -12.34 -24.00
C ARG A 15 -33.21 -11.06 -23.28
N TRP A 16 -32.62 -10.73 -22.13
CA TRP A 16 -33.08 -9.57 -21.32
C TRP A 16 -32.13 -8.38 -21.23
N VAL A 17 -30.90 -8.47 -21.74
CA VAL A 17 -29.91 -7.37 -21.60
C VAL A 17 -30.11 -6.24 -22.65
N ALA A 18 -30.87 -6.48 -23.73
CA ALA A 18 -30.99 -5.53 -24.83
C ALA A 18 -32.11 -4.47 -24.72
N ALA A 19 -33.01 -4.54 -23.73
CA ALA A 19 -34.24 -3.73 -23.73
C ALA A 19 -34.29 -2.55 -22.73
N CYS A 20 -33.33 -2.41 -21.80
CA CYS A 20 -33.42 -1.39 -20.74
C CYS A 20 -32.26 -0.38 -20.68
N ALA A 21 -31.22 -0.52 -21.51
CA ALA A 21 -30.01 0.31 -21.39
C ALA A 21 -29.95 1.54 -22.32
N ALA A 22 -31.03 1.89 -23.02
CA ALA A 22 -30.97 2.85 -24.12
C ALA A 22 -31.45 4.31 -23.86
N PRO A 23 -32.24 4.68 -22.82
CA PRO A 23 -32.65 6.09 -22.68
C PRO A 23 -32.01 6.87 -21.52
N LEU A 24 -31.16 6.27 -20.69
CA LEU A 24 -30.60 6.95 -19.50
C LEU A 24 -29.30 7.74 -19.74
N LEU A 25 -28.67 7.61 -20.92
CA LEU A 25 -27.43 8.30 -21.26
C LEU A 25 -27.61 9.65 -21.97
N ALA A 26 -28.83 10.01 -22.39
CA ALA A 26 -29.10 11.30 -23.05
C ALA A 26 -29.48 12.44 -22.08
N ALA A 27 -29.92 12.14 -20.86
CA ALA A 27 -30.41 13.16 -19.91
C ALA A 27 -29.33 13.74 -18.97
N LEU A 28 -28.13 13.13 -18.90
CA LEU A 28 -27.03 13.62 -18.05
C LEU A 28 -26.02 14.52 -18.77
N ALA A 29 -26.14 14.68 -20.09
CA ALA A 29 -25.23 15.52 -20.90
C ALA A 29 -25.68 16.99 -21.02
N TRP A 30 -26.88 17.35 -20.53
CA TRP A 30 -27.40 18.73 -20.60
C TRP A 30 -27.34 19.50 -19.28
N PHE A 31 -27.02 18.85 -18.15
CA PHE A 31 -27.06 19.50 -16.82
C PHE A 31 -25.69 19.85 -16.22
N THR A 32 -24.58 19.58 -16.91
CA THR A 32 -23.21 19.88 -16.39
C THR A 32 -22.50 21.03 -17.09
N LEU A 33 -23.17 21.75 -18.02
CA LEU A 33 -22.58 22.87 -18.76
C LEU A 33 -23.03 24.27 -18.31
N SER A 34 -23.83 24.40 -17.25
CA SER A 34 -24.34 25.71 -16.78
C SER A 34 -23.81 26.17 -15.42
N THR A 35 -22.96 25.39 -14.73
CA THR A 35 -22.44 25.75 -13.40
C THR A 35 -20.93 26.01 -13.33
N ILE A 36 -20.20 25.94 -14.45
CA ILE A 36 -18.73 26.18 -14.48
C ILE A 36 -18.37 27.62 -14.93
N SER A 37 -19.35 28.50 -15.22
CA SER A 37 -19.09 29.85 -15.75
C SER A 37 -19.16 31.00 -14.73
N ARG A 38 -19.11 30.73 -13.41
CA ARG A 38 -19.31 31.78 -12.38
C ARG A 38 -18.40 31.68 -11.14
N ALA A 39 -17.20 31.12 -11.29
CA ALA A 39 -16.24 31.01 -10.19
C ALA A 39 -14.82 31.51 -10.55
N ALA A 40 -14.67 32.34 -11.59
CA ALA A 40 -13.37 32.79 -12.08
C ALA A 40 -13.22 34.31 -12.20
N SER A 41 -13.95 35.10 -11.40
CA SER A 41 -13.92 36.57 -11.50
C SER A 41 -13.69 37.33 -10.19
N ASP A 42 -13.47 36.68 -9.03
CA ASP A 42 -13.38 37.37 -7.73
C ASP A 42 -12.12 37.05 -6.89
N VAL A 43 -10.96 36.80 -7.53
CA VAL A 43 -9.69 36.62 -6.78
C VAL A 43 -8.55 37.40 -7.45
N ASP A 44 -8.71 38.71 -7.64
CA ASP A 44 -7.59 39.54 -8.14
C ASP A 44 -7.46 40.95 -7.56
N SER A 45 -8.18 41.33 -6.49
CA SER A 45 -8.16 42.74 -6.02
C SER A 45 -8.25 42.97 -4.51
N ALA A 46 -7.68 42.11 -3.66
CA ALA A 46 -7.58 42.42 -2.22
C ALA A 46 -6.49 41.62 -1.48
N ASN A 47 -5.20 41.97 -1.65
CA ASN A 47 -4.20 41.93 -0.57
C ASN A 47 -2.79 42.39 -0.98
N ALA A 48 -2.70 43.41 -1.84
CA ALA A 48 -1.51 44.25 -1.88
C ALA A 48 -1.79 45.43 -0.93
N GLU A 49 -0.87 45.70 0.00
CA GLU A 49 -0.95 46.71 1.07
C GLU A 49 -1.54 46.24 2.41
N GLY A 50 -0.73 45.50 3.18
CA GLY A 50 -1.07 45.20 4.57
C GLY A 50 -0.04 44.40 5.37
N ILE A 51 1.24 44.35 4.97
CA ILE A 51 2.29 43.73 5.79
C ILE A 51 3.55 44.59 5.70
N ARG A 52 3.48 45.78 6.30
CA ARG A 52 4.63 46.50 6.82
C ARG A 52 4.25 46.96 8.22
N THR A 53 5.19 46.78 9.15
CA THR A 53 5.10 47.17 10.56
C THR A 53 4.52 46.10 11.47
N LEU A 54 5.38 45.15 11.86
CA LEU A 54 5.50 44.61 13.23
C LEU A 54 6.85 43.86 13.29
N VAL A 55 7.92 44.63 13.24
CA VAL A 55 9.27 44.20 13.64
C VAL A 55 9.70 45.14 14.74
N VAL A 56 9.34 44.84 15.99
CA VAL A 56 10.01 45.34 17.19
C VAL A 56 9.82 44.32 18.32
N GLU A 57 10.95 43.73 18.73
CA GLU A 57 11.30 43.24 20.07
C GLU A 57 10.48 42.09 20.69
N ALA A 58 11.01 40.88 20.52
CA ALA A 58 11.00 39.85 21.57
C ALA A 58 12.33 39.09 21.49
N HIS A 59 13.36 39.65 22.13
CA HIS A 59 14.57 38.91 22.51
C HIS A 59 14.41 38.53 23.97
N ASP A 60 13.84 37.34 24.21
CA ASP A 60 13.90 36.67 25.50
C ASP A 60 14.45 35.25 25.31
N GLU A 61 15.26 34.83 26.26
CA GLU A 61 16.14 33.66 26.26
C GLU A 61 15.45 32.35 25.84
N TRP A 62 15.79 31.84 24.64
CA TRP A 62 15.56 30.45 24.25
C TRP A 62 16.82 29.63 24.55
N SER A 63 16.84 28.94 25.69
CA SER A 63 17.82 27.90 26.03
C SER A 63 17.28 26.48 25.80
N GLY A 64 16.50 26.29 24.73
CA GLY A 64 16.04 24.99 24.28
C GLY A 64 17.02 24.34 23.33
N ASP A 65 17.38 23.09 23.60
CA ASP A 65 18.14 22.22 22.70
C ASP A 65 17.64 22.36 21.25
N PRO A 66 18.54 22.37 20.24
CA PRO A 66 18.12 22.52 18.86
C PRO A 66 17.16 21.38 18.52
N VAL A 67 15.90 21.72 18.27
CA VAL A 67 14.89 20.79 17.77
C VAL A 67 15.49 20.13 16.54
N ARG A 68 15.89 18.86 16.67
CA ARG A 68 16.34 18.06 15.53
C ARG A 68 15.15 17.93 14.59
N VAL A 69 15.09 18.81 13.61
CA VAL A 69 14.15 18.68 12.50
C VAL A 69 14.46 17.33 11.84
N PRO A 70 13.53 16.36 11.83
CA PRO A 70 13.76 15.12 11.13
C PRO A 70 14.04 15.46 9.66
N PRO A 71 15.04 14.80 9.03
CA PRO A 71 15.38 15.11 7.65
C PRO A 71 14.14 14.95 6.78
N ALA A 72 13.89 15.95 5.91
CA ALA A 72 12.76 15.93 5.00
C ALA A 72 12.73 14.61 4.20
N PRO A 73 11.55 14.03 3.93
CA PRO A 73 11.44 12.79 3.18
C PRO A 73 12.12 12.97 1.82
N ARG A 74 13.14 12.15 1.54
CA ARG A 74 13.90 12.20 0.30
C ARG A 74 12.95 12.01 -0.88
N ALA A 75 12.85 13.01 -1.76
CA ALA A 75 12.12 12.89 -3.00
C ALA A 75 12.69 11.71 -3.81
N ALA A 76 11.84 10.76 -4.19
CA ALA A 76 12.27 9.59 -4.94
C ALA A 76 12.85 10.00 -6.29
N ARG A 77 14.00 9.42 -6.66
CA ARG A 77 14.67 9.69 -7.94
C ARG A 77 13.91 9.01 -9.08
N VAL A 78 14.05 9.54 -10.29
CA VAL A 78 13.44 8.96 -11.51
C VAL A 78 13.94 7.53 -11.80
N THR A 79 15.02 7.09 -11.17
CA THR A 79 15.55 5.73 -11.23
C THR A 79 14.97 4.77 -10.19
N ASP A 80 14.22 5.27 -9.21
CA ASP A 80 13.72 4.44 -8.12
C ASP A 80 12.57 3.54 -8.61
N THR A 81 12.57 2.27 -8.17
CA THR A 81 11.50 1.32 -8.48
C THR A 81 10.17 1.76 -7.86
N LEU A 82 9.04 1.26 -8.37
CA LEU A 82 7.71 1.56 -7.81
C LEU A 82 7.63 1.17 -6.32
N ALA A 83 8.26 0.05 -5.92
CA ALA A 83 8.35 -0.37 -4.53
C ALA A 83 9.00 0.70 -3.63
N VAL A 84 10.09 1.33 -4.10
CA VAL A 84 10.78 2.40 -3.38
C VAL A 84 9.95 3.68 -3.34
N ARG A 85 9.42 4.12 -4.49
CA ARG A 85 8.60 5.35 -4.59
C ARG A 85 7.36 5.30 -3.71
N ASN A 86 6.71 4.15 -3.65
CA ASN A 86 5.48 3.96 -2.89
C ASN A 86 5.74 3.53 -1.45
N ARG A 87 7.00 3.38 -1.03
CA ARG A 87 7.38 2.83 0.28
C ARG A 87 6.66 1.50 0.55
N ASN A 88 6.52 0.72 -0.52
CA ASN A 88 5.76 -0.52 -0.58
C ASN A 88 6.73 -1.64 -0.99
N PRO A 89 7.55 -2.13 -0.04
CA PRO A 89 8.70 -2.98 -0.34
C PRO A 89 8.33 -4.33 -0.94
N LEU A 90 7.06 -4.77 -0.80
CA LEU A 90 6.56 -6.03 -1.34
C LEU A 90 5.45 -5.84 -2.39
N ASN A 91 5.33 -4.65 -2.99
CA ASN A 91 4.36 -4.35 -4.04
C ASN A 91 2.90 -4.76 -3.69
N ILE A 92 2.47 -4.52 -2.45
CA ILE A 92 1.12 -4.82 -2.00
C ILE A 92 0.09 -4.06 -2.85
N LYS A 93 -0.81 -4.80 -3.51
CA LYS A 93 -1.91 -4.23 -4.30
C LYS A 93 -3.14 -3.92 -3.44
N TYR A 94 -3.89 -2.90 -3.85
CA TYR A 94 -5.21 -2.60 -3.31
C TYR A 94 -6.22 -3.67 -3.77
N GLY A 95 -6.93 -4.24 -2.80
CA GLY A 95 -7.92 -5.29 -3.01
C GLY A 95 -8.70 -5.59 -1.73
N GLY A 96 -9.49 -6.66 -1.72
CA GLY A 96 -10.39 -6.98 -0.61
C GLY A 96 -9.68 -7.12 0.75
N ALA A 97 -8.55 -7.83 0.79
CA ALA A 97 -7.79 -8.07 2.03
C ALA A 97 -6.97 -6.85 2.50
N THR A 98 -6.68 -5.90 1.60
CA THR A 98 -5.77 -4.77 1.85
C THR A 98 -6.51 -3.43 1.93
N LYS A 99 -7.82 -3.40 1.62
CA LYS A 99 -8.68 -2.22 1.75
C LYS A 99 -8.62 -1.59 3.14
N LYS A 100 -8.46 -2.41 4.18
CA LYS A 100 -8.35 -1.96 5.58
C LYS A 100 -7.24 -0.94 5.82
N TYR A 101 -6.11 -1.06 5.11
CA TYR A 101 -4.98 -0.13 5.27
C TYR A 101 -5.32 1.27 4.78
N VAL A 102 -6.19 1.38 3.76
CA VAL A 102 -6.68 2.67 3.27
C VAL A 102 -7.71 3.26 4.22
N THR A 103 -8.66 2.45 4.70
CA THR A 103 -9.69 2.92 5.63
C THR A 103 -9.12 3.35 6.98
N GLN A 104 -7.99 2.76 7.39
CA GLN A 104 -7.26 3.12 8.61
C GLN A 104 -6.30 4.30 8.42
N GLY A 105 -6.16 4.84 7.20
CA GLY A 105 -5.23 5.93 6.90
C GLY A 105 -3.74 5.53 6.87
N ILE A 106 -3.42 4.24 6.98
CA ILE A 106 -2.04 3.73 6.98
C ILE A 106 -1.43 3.74 5.56
N ALA A 107 -2.28 3.65 4.55
CA ALA A 107 -1.89 3.66 3.15
C ALA A 107 -2.84 4.50 2.30
N SER A 108 -2.31 5.04 1.21
CA SER A 108 -3.10 5.61 0.12
C SER A 108 -2.99 4.73 -1.13
N ILE A 109 -3.89 4.93 -2.09
CA ILE A 109 -3.83 4.22 -3.37
C ILE A 109 -2.88 4.97 -4.29
N SER A 110 -1.89 4.28 -4.85
CA SER A 110 -0.95 4.85 -5.82
C SER A 110 -1.70 5.48 -7.00
N ARG A 111 -1.27 6.68 -7.40
CA ARG A 111 -1.74 7.35 -8.62
C ARG A 111 -1.20 6.70 -9.90
N PHE A 112 -0.12 5.93 -9.78
CA PHE A 112 0.48 5.21 -10.90
C PHE A 112 -0.28 3.92 -11.16
N LEU A 113 -0.76 3.77 -12.39
CA LEU A 113 -1.40 2.55 -12.90
C LEU A 113 -0.31 1.67 -13.51
N PRO A 114 0.00 0.51 -12.91
CA PRO A 114 0.90 -0.45 -13.53
C PRO A 114 0.24 -1.15 -14.72
N THR A 115 1.07 -1.60 -15.66
CA THR A 115 0.64 -2.23 -16.92
C THR A 115 -0.11 -3.54 -16.71
N ASP A 116 0.17 -4.24 -15.62
CA ASP A 116 -0.42 -5.54 -15.26
C ASP A 116 -1.79 -5.42 -14.55
N GLY A 117 -2.28 -4.19 -14.35
CA GLY A 117 -3.56 -3.92 -13.71
C GLY A 117 -3.53 -3.99 -12.18
N GLY A 118 -4.61 -3.46 -11.59
CA GLY A 118 -4.68 -3.19 -10.15
C GLY A 118 -3.88 -1.94 -9.76
N ARG A 119 -4.12 -1.40 -8.56
CA ARG A 119 -3.39 -0.24 -8.04
C ARG A 119 -2.56 -0.66 -6.85
N PHE A 120 -1.29 -0.26 -6.81
CA PHE A 120 -0.46 -0.49 -5.62
C PHE A 120 -0.87 0.42 -4.47
N LEU A 121 -0.62 -0.04 -3.25
CA LEU A 121 -0.66 0.82 -2.07
C LEU A 121 0.60 1.67 -2.00
N THR A 122 0.45 2.87 -1.44
CA THR A 122 1.53 3.77 -1.04
C THR A 122 1.46 3.93 0.47
N PHE A 123 2.54 3.58 1.18
CA PHE A 123 2.60 3.71 2.63
C PHE A 123 3.32 5.00 3.04
N GLU A 124 3.16 5.41 4.29
CA GLU A 124 3.90 6.55 4.85
C GLU A 124 5.40 6.26 5.05
N SER A 125 5.75 5.01 5.31
CA SER A 125 7.11 4.52 5.50
C SER A 125 7.25 3.08 5.01
N ALA A 126 8.48 2.67 4.68
CA ALA A 126 8.75 1.29 4.29
C ALA A 126 8.47 0.32 5.45
N ALA A 127 8.78 0.72 6.68
CA ALA A 127 8.38 0.00 7.90
C ALA A 127 6.86 -0.24 7.99
N ALA A 128 6.02 0.74 7.63
CA ALA A 128 4.56 0.53 7.55
C ALA A 128 4.19 -0.50 6.47
N GLY A 129 4.87 -0.47 5.32
CA GLY A 129 4.71 -1.47 4.27
C GLY A 129 5.12 -2.89 4.71
N PHE A 130 6.21 -3.04 5.45
CA PHE A 130 6.60 -4.34 6.02
C PHE A 130 5.60 -4.85 7.05
N ARG A 131 5.09 -3.99 7.95
CA ARG A 131 4.03 -4.38 8.90
C ARG A 131 2.76 -4.83 8.18
N ALA A 132 2.37 -4.15 7.11
CA ALA A 132 1.24 -4.55 6.28
C ALA A 132 1.47 -5.89 5.56
N ALA A 133 2.72 -6.19 5.17
CA ALA A 133 3.09 -7.48 4.61
C ALA A 133 2.99 -8.61 5.63
N VAL A 134 3.57 -8.42 6.82
CA VAL A 134 3.48 -9.39 7.92
C VAL A 134 2.03 -9.70 8.25
N ASP A 135 1.22 -8.66 8.47
CA ASP A 135 -0.20 -8.82 8.78
C ASP A 135 -0.95 -9.59 7.69
N LEU A 136 -0.65 -9.34 6.41
CA LEU A 136 -1.27 -10.04 5.29
C LEU A 136 -0.82 -11.50 5.20
N LEU A 137 0.47 -11.79 5.38
CA LEU A 137 1.01 -13.16 5.37
C LEU A 137 0.46 -14.00 6.53
N THR A 138 0.24 -13.39 7.70
CA THR A 138 -0.37 -14.04 8.87
C THR A 138 -1.91 -14.08 8.81
N SER A 139 -2.52 -13.45 7.81
CA SER A 139 -3.98 -13.44 7.66
C SER A 139 -4.50 -14.78 7.12
N PRO A 140 -5.79 -15.12 7.33
CA PRO A 140 -6.39 -16.34 6.80
C PRO A 140 -6.27 -16.52 5.27
N VAL A 141 -5.96 -15.46 4.53
CA VAL A 141 -5.78 -15.51 3.07
C VAL A 141 -4.49 -16.25 2.67
N TYR A 142 -3.46 -16.20 3.51
CA TYR A 142 -2.13 -16.77 3.23
C TYR A 142 -1.69 -17.77 4.28
N ALA A 143 -2.08 -17.59 5.54
CA ALA A 143 -1.57 -18.33 6.69
C ALA A 143 -1.67 -19.86 6.53
N SER A 144 -2.73 -20.38 5.92
CA SER A 144 -2.94 -21.83 5.75
C SER A 144 -2.33 -22.41 4.47
N LEU A 145 -1.84 -21.58 3.55
CA LEU A 145 -1.23 -22.04 2.32
C LEU A 145 0.17 -22.58 2.61
N ASP A 146 0.60 -23.56 1.81
CA ASP A 146 2.02 -23.88 1.69
C ASP A 146 2.77 -22.68 1.07
N LEU A 147 4.07 -22.62 1.30
CA LEU A 147 4.85 -21.46 0.92
C LEU A 147 4.82 -21.22 -0.60
N ASP A 148 4.90 -22.28 -1.40
CA ASP A 148 4.89 -22.16 -2.86
C ASP A 148 3.57 -21.56 -3.38
N ARG A 149 2.41 -22.05 -2.91
CA ARG A 149 1.11 -21.48 -3.30
C ARG A 149 0.92 -20.08 -2.75
N ALA A 150 1.39 -19.80 -1.54
CA ALA A 150 1.33 -18.46 -0.95
C ALA A 150 2.10 -17.45 -1.82
N MET A 151 3.33 -17.80 -2.23
CA MET A 151 4.19 -16.93 -3.04
C MET A 151 3.65 -16.75 -4.46
N LYS A 152 3.18 -17.81 -5.11
CA LYS A 152 2.51 -17.71 -6.42
C LYS A 152 1.25 -16.84 -6.34
N ARG A 153 0.47 -16.97 -5.27
CA ARG A 153 -0.69 -16.11 -5.05
C ARG A 153 -0.30 -14.66 -4.84
N TRP A 154 0.76 -14.39 -4.09
CA TRP A 154 1.26 -13.04 -3.83
C TRP A 154 1.70 -12.36 -5.12
N SER A 155 2.53 -13.06 -5.90
CA SER A 155 3.19 -12.56 -7.11
C SER A 155 2.34 -12.65 -8.37
N ASN A 156 1.10 -13.16 -8.27
CA ASN A 156 0.26 -13.50 -9.42
C ASN A 156 0.98 -14.46 -10.40
N ASN A 157 1.59 -15.51 -9.88
CA ASN A 157 2.43 -16.52 -10.54
C ASN A 157 3.77 -16.01 -11.08
N GLY A 158 4.21 -14.80 -10.71
CA GLY A 158 5.53 -14.28 -11.07
C GLY A 158 6.70 -15.00 -10.39
N TYR A 159 6.46 -15.52 -9.18
CA TYR A 159 7.39 -16.39 -8.44
C TYR A 159 6.65 -17.28 -7.43
N GLY A 160 7.24 -18.42 -7.11
CA GLY A 160 6.86 -19.33 -6.04
C GLY A 160 7.92 -19.41 -4.92
N ALA A 161 8.04 -20.58 -4.31
CA ALA A 161 9.00 -20.81 -3.22
C ALA A 161 10.47 -20.80 -3.68
N GLU A 162 10.76 -20.68 -4.97
CA GLU A 162 12.13 -20.56 -5.46
C GLU A 162 12.89 -19.36 -4.88
N ILE A 163 12.18 -18.31 -4.46
CA ILE A 163 12.79 -17.11 -3.85
C ILE A 163 13.53 -17.44 -2.54
N VAL A 164 13.13 -18.50 -1.84
CA VAL A 164 13.73 -18.92 -0.57
C VAL A 164 14.76 -20.05 -0.71
N ARG A 165 15.15 -20.45 -1.94
CA ARG A 165 16.11 -21.55 -2.19
C ARG A 165 17.47 -21.40 -1.49
N LYS A 166 17.85 -20.19 -1.11
CA LYS A 166 19.11 -19.89 -0.39
C LYS A 166 18.94 -19.90 1.15
N THR A 167 17.77 -20.27 1.63
CA THR A 167 17.42 -20.37 3.05
C THR A 167 17.16 -21.83 3.40
N ALA A 168 16.95 -22.13 4.68
CA ALA A 168 16.55 -23.47 5.13
C ALA A 168 15.02 -23.62 5.28
N ILE A 169 14.23 -22.77 4.61
CA ILE A 169 12.77 -22.85 4.62
C ILE A 169 12.32 -23.91 3.62
N ASP A 170 11.54 -24.89 4.08
CA ASP A 170 10.92 -25.90 3.22
C ASP A 170 9.73 -25.28 2.45
N PRO A 171 9.71 -25.36 1.10
CA PRO A 171 8.61 -24.90 0.25
C PRO A 171 7.22 -25.45 0.58
N THR A 172 7.15 -26.63 1.21
CA THR A 172 5.90 -27.31 1.58
C THR A 172 5.38 -26.88 2.95
N THR A 173 6.19 -26.16 3.74
CA THR A 173 5.78 -25.64 5.04
C THR A 173 4.72 -24.56 4.87
N SER A 174 3.73 -24.56 5.77
CA SER A 174 2.68 -23.55 5.78
C SER A 174 3.17 -22.21 6.31
N VAL A 175 2.65 -21.10 5.80
CA VAL A 175 3.07 -19.75 6.22
C VAL A 175 2.86 -19.55 7.73
N LYS A 176 1.75 -20.06 8.30
CA LYS A 176 1.46 -19.94 9.75
C LYS A 176 2.44 -20.67 10.65
N SER A 177 3.12 -21.70 10.14
CA SER A 177 4.09 -22.49 10.91
C SER A 177 5.49 -21.90 10.87
N LEU A 178 5.71 -20.83 10.10
CA LEU A 178 6.99 -20.14 10.08
C LEU A 178 7.21 -19.41 11.42
N GLU A 179 8.29 -19.78 12.09
CA GLU A 179 8.81 -19.03 13.22
C GLU A 179 9.28 -17.64 12.77
N GLN A 180 9.38 -16.72 13.73
CA GLN A 180 9.82 -15.34 13.51
C GLN A 180 11.02 -15.22 12.55
N LYS A 181 12.13 -15.91 12.82
CA LYS A 181 13.34 -15.83 11.99
C LYS A 181 13.10 -16.29 10.55
N ARG A 182 12.27 -17.31 10.33
CA ARG A 182 11.93 -17.81 8.99
C ARG A 182 11.00 -16.86 8.26
N LEU A 183 10.09 -16.20 8.98
CA LEU A 183 9.26 -15.16 8.39
C LEU A 183 10.08 -13.92 7.98
N GLU A 184 11.08 -13.53 8.78
CA GLU A 184 12.04 -12.48 8.43
C GLU A 184 12.81 -12.82 7.15
N GLU A 185 13.36 -14.05 7.07
CA GLU A 185 14.06 -14.56 5.89
C GLU A 185 13.16 -14.56 4.64
N LEU A 186 11.89 -14.97 4.79
CA LEU A 186 10.90 -14.96 3.71
C LEU A 186 10.63 -13.53 3.21
N ILE A 187 10.30 -12.61 4.12
CA ILE A 187 9.97 -11.22 3.76
C ILE A 187 11.16 -10.54 3.09
N GLN A 188 12.38 -10.84 3.56
CA GLN A 188 13.60 -10.35 2.93
C GLN A 188 13.80 -10.92 1.52
N ALA A 189 13.48 -12.19 1.29
CA ALA A 189 13.53 -12.80 -0.04
C ALA A 189 12.49 -12.18 -0.99
N MET A 190 11.26 -11.97 -0.51
CA MET A 190 10.19 -11.32 -1.26
C MET A 190 10.58 -9.90 -1.65
N ALA A 191 11.02 -9.07 -0.71
CA ALA A 191 11.43 -7.70 -0.99
C ALA A 191 12.54 -7.62 -2.06
N LYS A 192 13.50 -8.55 -2.03
CA LYS A 192 14.54 -8.65 -3.07
C LYS A 192 13.99 -9.06 -4.42
N ALA A 193 13.05 -10.00 -4.46
CA ALA A 193 12.38 -10.44 -5.69
C ALA A 193 11.56 -9.31 -6.33
N GLU A 194 10.94 -8.45 -5.50
CA GLU A 194 10.22 -7.25 -5.91
C GLU A 194 11.13 -6.07 -6.29
N GLY A 195 12.45 -6.25 -6.20
CA GLY A 195 13.45 -5.25 -6.55
C GLY A 195 13.64 -4.15 -5.50
N TYR A 196 13.16 -4.34 -4.26
CA TYR A 196 13.40 -3.42 -3.15
C TYR A 196 14.78 -3.66 -2.53
N ARG A 197 15.65 -2.64 -2.58
CA ARG A 197 17.06 -2.72 -2.14
C ARG A 197 17.49 -1.52 -1.28
N ALA A 198 16.64 -1.09 -0.36
CA ALA A 198 16.97 0.02 0.54
C ALA A 198 18.01 -0.38 1.59
N SER A 199 18.88 0.56 1.97
CA SER A 199 19.73 0.43 3.17
C SER A 199 18.86 0.37 4.42
N GLY A 200 19.15 -0.54 5.35
CA GLY A 200 18.35 -0.71 6.59
C GLY A 200 17.09 -1.58 6.42
N MET A 201 16.85 -2.15 5.23
CA MET A 201 15.72 -3.04 4.96
C MET A 201 15.60 -4.18 6.00
N SER A 202 16.73 -4.84 6.33
CA SER A 202 16.72 -5.94 7.29
C SER A 202 16.27 -5.50 8.68
N ASP A 203 16.68 -4.32 9.15
CA ASP A 203 16.29 -3.79 10.46
C ASP A 203 14.80 -3.46 10.51
N GLU A 204 14.24 -2.88 9.43
CA GLU A 204 12.81 -2.62 9.32
C GLU A 204 11.98 -3.91 9.30
N ILE A 205 12.48 -4.96 8.64
CA ILE A 205 11.83 -6.28 8.62
C ILE A 205 11.84 -6.90 10.02
N VAL A 206 13.00 -6.95 10.69
CA VAL A 206 13.14 -7.50 12.05
C VAL A 206 12.18 -6.79 13.00
N LYS A 207 12.13 -5.46 12.94
CA LYS A 207 11.21 -4.66 13.75
C LYS A 207 9.74 -5.01 13.46
N ALA A 208 9.36 -5.06 12.18
CA ALA A 208 7.98 -5.37 11.80
C ALA A 208 7.53 -6.77 12.23
N VAL A 209 8.42 -7.76 12.14
CA VAL A 209 8.13 -9.14 12.58
C VAL A 209 8.09 -9.22 14.11
N ALA A 210 9.00 -8.55 14.82
CA ALA A 210 9.00 -8.48 16.28
C ALA A 210 7.73 -7.83 16.83
N ASP A 211 7.26 -6.73 16.23
CA ASP A 211 5.99 -6.08 16.59
C ASP A 211 4.80 -7.05 16.44
N ALA A 212 4.79 -7.85 15.38
CA ALA A 212 3.75 -8.86 15.15
C ALA A 212 3.84 -10.04 16.13
N ALA A 213 5.04 -10.48 16.48
CA ALA A 213 5.24 -11.50 17.52
C ALA A 213 4.77 -11.00 18.89
N ALA A 214 5.06 -9.75 19.25
CA ALA A 214 4.61 -9.14 20.51
C ALA A 214 3.08 -9.05 20.63
N THR A 215 2.36 -9.03 19.51
CA THR A 215 0.88 -9.06 19.47
C THR A 215 0.28 -10.47 19.39
N GLY A 216 1.12 -11.51 19.48
CA GLY A 216 0.69 -12.92 19.43
C GLY A 216 0.26 -13.40 18.04
N LYS A 217 0.55 -12.65 16.97
CA LYS A 217 0.20 -13.05 15.60
C LYS A 217 1.15 -14.09 15.00
N ILE A 218 2.34 -14.25 15.60
CA ILE A 218 3.38 -15.16 15.13
C ILE A 218 3.85 -15.98 16.34
N ALA A 219 4.08 -17.27 16.13
CA ALA A 219 4.67 -18.12 17.14
C ALA A 219 6.11 -17.65 17.44
N THR A 220 6.37 -17.32 18.71
CA THR A 220 7.73 -17.09 19.19
C THR A 220 8.37 -18.45 19.45
N ALA A 221 9.54 -18.71 18.87
CA ALA A 221 10.29 -19.91 19.22
C ALA A 221 10.61 -19.85 20.72
N GLN A 222 10.17 -20.85 21.48
CA GLN A 222 10.61 -21.01 22.87
C GLN A 222 12.12 -21.33 22.82
N ARG A 223 12.92 -20.47 23.44
CA ARG A 223 14.37 -20.64 23.54
C ARG A 223 14.74 -21.87 24.38
#